data_AF-A0A965ATG1-F1
#
_entry.id   AF-A0A965ATG1-F1
#
_cell.length_a   1.000
_cell.length_b   1.000
_cell.length_c   1.000
_cell.angle_alpha   90.00
_cell.angle_beta   90.00
_cell.angle_gamma   90.00
#
_symmetry.space_group_name_H-M   'P 1'
#
loop_
_entity.id
_entity.type
_entity.pdbx_description
1 polymer ?
#
loop_
_entity_poly.entity_id
_entity_poly.type
_entity_poly.pdbx_seq_one_letter_code
_entity_poly.pdbx_strand_id
1 'polypeptide(L)'
;MTQQQTTPQPVTTTLSRRQWLGSFGMGLGGLALAEILGSTGQAASTPGVLKTLHHAPKAKRVIYLFQSGGPSQLDLFDHKPLLLEQTGQQLPDSVR
;
A
#
# COMPACT_ATOMS: atom_id res chain seq x y z
N MET A 1 -45.73 -15.28 60.72
CA MET A 1 -44.31 -15.48 60.37
C MET A 1 -44.22 -16.16 59.01
N THR A 2 -44.18 -15.40 57.92
CA THR A 2 -43.70 -15.90 56.63
C THR A 2 -43.20 -14.69 55.83
N GLN A 3 -41.90 -14.40 55.96
CA GLN A 3 -41.21 -13.40 55.14
C GLN A 3 -41.04 -13.99 53.74
N GLN A 4 -41.63 -13.39 52.71
CA GLN A 4 -41.36 -13.74 51.32
C GLN A 4 -40.06 -13.06 50.87
N GLN A 5 -39.07 -13.88 50.51
CA GLN A 5 -37.80 -13.46 49.92
C GLN A 5 -38.01 -12.96 48.49
N THR A 6 -37.49 -11.76 48.19
CA THR A 6 -37.40 -11.21 46.83
C THR A 6 -36.19 -11.82 46.12
N THR A 7 -36.41 -12.48 44.98
CA THR A 7 -35.32 -12.97 44.11
C THR A 7 -34.86 -11.82 43.21
N PRO A 8 -33.55 -11.49 43.14
CA PRO A 8 -33.06 -10.48 42.21
C PRO A 8 -33.11 -11.02 40.77
N GLN A 9 -33.79 -10.30 39.88
CA GLN A 9 -33.87 -10.64 38.46
C GLN A 9 -32.52 -10.37 37.76
N PRO A 10 -32.07 -11.23 36.83
CA PRO A 10 -30.82 -11.02 36.11
C PRO A 10 -30.94 -9.79 35.19
N VAL A 11 -30.00 -8.86 35.34
CA VAL A 11 -29.85 -7.68 34.48
C VAL A 11 -29.56 -8.15 33.06
N THR A 12 -30.54 -8.07 32.17
CA THR A 12 -30.35 -8.29 30.74
C THR A 12 -29.41 -7.21 30.23
N THR A 13 -28.18 -7.60 29.89
CA THR A 13 -27.20 -6.69 29.30
C THR A 13 -27.65 -6.38 27.88
N THR A 14 -28.51 -5.37 27.73
CA THR A 14 -28.90 -4.84 26.44
C THR A 14 -27.64 -4.41 25.70
N LEU A 15 -27.39 -5.02 24.55
CA LEU A 15 -26.19 -4.79 23.76
C LEU A 15 -26.12 -3.29 23.43
N SER A 16 -25.12 -2.59 23.97
CA SER A 16 -25.04 -1.15 23.80
C SER A 16 -24.72 -0.80 22.34
N ARG A 17 -25.22 0.33 21.85
CA ARG A 17 -24.92 0.82 20.49
C ARG A 17 -23.42 0.83 20.18
N ARG A 18 -22.58 1.14 21.17
CA ARG A 18 -21.12 1.14 21.04
C ARG A 18 -20.56 -0.26 20.83
N GLN A 19 -21.04 -1.25 21.60
CA GLN A 19 -20.63 -2.65 21.42
C GLN A 19 -21.12 -3.20 20.08
N TRP A 20 -22.32 -2.81 19.65
CA TRP A 20 -22.86 -3.17 18.35
C TRP A 20 -22.01 -2.61 17.20
N LEU A 21 -21.76 -1.29 17.21
CA LEU A 21 -20.94 -0.62 16.19
C LEU A 21 -19.49 -1.13 16.19
N GLY A 22 -18.92 -1.39 17.37
CA GLY A 22 -17.57 -1.97 17.51
C GLY A 22 -17.48 -3.38 16.94
N SER A 23 -18.47 -4.23 17.19
CA SER A 23 -18.48 -5.62 16.69
C SER A 23 -18.78 -5.67 15.18
N PHE A 24 -19.70 -4.83 14.70
CA PHE A 24 -20.09 -4.78 13.28
C PHE A 24 -18.99 -4.20 12.38
N GLY A 25 -18.32 -3.12 12.82
CA GLY A 25 -17.23 -2.50 12.06
C GLY A 25 -16.04 -3.44 11.82
N MET A 26 -15.68 -4.25 12.83
CA MET A 26 -14.61 -5.25 12.67
C MET A 26 -14.99 -6.38 11.71
N GLY A 27 -16.26 -6.80 11.68
CA GLY A 27 -16.72 -7.85 10.77
C GLY A 27 -16.65 -7.43 9.30
N LEU A 28 -17.15 -6.22 8.97
CA LEU A 28 -17.10 -5.70 7.60
C LEU A 28 -15.65 -5.43 7.14
N GLY A 29 -14.81 -4.89 8.02
CA GLY A 29 -13.38 -4.70 7.73
C GLY A 29 -12.65 -6.01 7.46
N GLY A 30 -12.99 -7.08 8.18
CA GLY A 30 -12.45 -8.42 7.95
C GLY A 30 -12.81 -8.98 6.56
N LEU A 31 -14.04 -8.75 6.09
CA LEU A 31 -14.46 -9.16 4.74
C LEU A 31 -13.70 -8.38 3.65
N ALA A 32 -13.55 -7.06 3.81
CA ALA A 32 -12.76 -6.23 2.89
C ALA A 32 -11.28 -6.67 2.86
N LEU A 33 -10.69 -6.99 4.02
CA LEU A 33 -9.33 -7.51 4.09
C LEU A 33 -9.21 -8.88 3.41
N ALA A 34 -10.19 -9.76 3.60
CA ALA A 34 -10.22 -11.07 2.95
C ALA A 34 -10.31 -10.95 1.42
N GLU A 35 -11.06 -9.97 0.90
CA GLU A 35 -11.11 -9.66 -0.53
C GLU A 35 -9.75 -9.15 -1.06
N ILE A 36 -9.11 -8.21 -0.35
CA ILE A 36 -7.79 -7.69 -0.72
C ILE A 36 -6.74 -8.80 -0.68
N LEU A 37 -6.76 -9.67 0.33
CA LEU A 37 -5.80 -10.77 0.45
C LEU A 37 -6.08 -11.89 -0.56
N GLY A 38 -7.35 -12.16 -0.88
CA GLY A 38 -7.77 -13.11 -1.90
C GLY A 38 -7.43 -12.64 -3.32
N SER A 39 -7.59 -11.35 -3.61
CA SER A 39 -7.27 -10.76 -4.92
C SER A 39 -5.76 -10.66 -5.17
N THR A 40 -4.96 -10.34 -4.14
CA THR A 40 -3.48 -10.29 -4.26
C THR A 40 -2.84 -11.65 -4.55
N GLY A 41 -3.50 -12.77 -4.21
CA GLY A 41 -3.04 -14.12 -4.55
C GLY A 41 -3.25 -14.52 -6.02
N GLN A 42 -4.18 -13.87 -6.72
CA GLN A 42 -4.58 -14.23 -8.10
C GLN A 42 -3.72 -13.58 -9.19
N ALA A 43 -2.88 -12.59 -8.85
CA ALA A 43 -2.01 -11.90 -9.79
C ALA A 43 -0.89 -12.78 -10.40
N ALA A 44 -0.78 -14.04 -9.99
CA ALA A 44 0.25 -14.97 -10.46
C ALA A 44 -0.07 -15.63 -11.81
N SER A 45 -1.25 -15.41 -12.40
CA SER A 45 -1.73 -16.23 -13.53
C SER A 45 -1.89 -15.50 -14.86
N THR A 46 -1.62 -14.19 -14.95
CA THR A 46 -1.62 -13.52 -16.26
C THR A 46 -0.33 -13.84 -17.00
N PRO A 47 -0.37 -14.57 -18.13
CA PRO A 47 0.83 -14.82 -18.92
C PRO A 47 1.35 -13.48 -19.43
N GLY A 48 2.60 -13.16 -19.15
CA GLY A 48 3.25 -11.99 -19.73
C GLY A 48 3.34 -12.09 -21.26
N VAL A 49 3.69 -10.99 -21.91
CA VAL A 49 3.84 -10.91 -23.39
C VAL A 49 4.88 -11.90 -23.94
N LEU A 50 5.79 -12.38 -23.09
CA LEU A 50 6.85 -13.31 -23.46
C LEU A 50 6.43 -14.76 -23.19
N LYS A 51 6.56 -15.61 -24.23
CA LYS A 51 6.26 -17.06 -24.15
C LYS A 51 7.26 -17.83 -23.29
N THR A 52 8.53 -17.40 -23.29
CA THR A 52 9.63 -18.04 -22.56
C THR A 52 10.63 -17.00 -22.08
N LEU A 53 11.02 -17.08 -20.80
CA LEU A 53 12.10 -16.25 -20.25
C LEU A 53 13.46 -16.89 -20.57
N HIS A 54 14.44 -16.09 -21.01
CA HIS A 54 15.81 -16.59 -21.20
C HIS A 54 16.50 -16.99 -19.87
N HIS A 55 16.01 -16.44 -18.75
CA HIS A 55 16.52 -16.72 -17.41
C HIS A 55 15.38 -16.95 -16.42
N ALA A 56 15.60 -17.83 -15.44
CA ALA A 56 14.65 -18.04 -14.37
C ALA A 56 14.47 -16.75 -13.54
N PRO A 57 13.24 -16.35 -13.19
CA PRO A 57 13.00 -15.17 -12.38
C PRO A 57 13.57 -15.36 -10.97
N LYS A 58 14.51 -14.49 -10.56
CA LYS A 58 15.07 -14.49 -9.20
C LYS A 58 14.26 -13.64 -8.22
N ALA A 59 13.61 -12.58 -8.71
CA ALA A 59 12.81 -11.66 -7.90
C ALA A 59 11.32 -11.98 -8.05
N LYS A 60 10.59 -12.02 -6.93
CA LYS A 60 9.14 -12.27 -6.90
C LYS A 60 8.32 -11.01 -7.20
N ARG A 61 8.85 -9.83 -6.89
CA ARG A 61 8.19 -8.52 -7.04
C ARG A 61 9.24 -7.46 -7.39
N VAL A 62 8.90 -6.55 -8.29
CA VAL A 62 9.72 -5.40 -8.67
C VAL A 62 8.86 -4.15 -8.51
N ILE A 63 9.34 -3.21 -7.69
CA ILE A 63 8.74 -1.88 -7.56
C ILE A 63 9.67 -0.93 -8.31
N TYR A 64 9.18 -0.39 -9.43
CA TYR A 64 9.93 0.58 -10.24
C TYR A 64 9.41 1.99 -9.94
N LEU A 65 10.30 2.85 -9.47
CA LEU A 65 10.00 4.24 -9.13
C LEU A 65 10.71 5.13 -10.13
N PHE A 66 9.95 5.81 -10.99
CA PHE A 66 10.50 6.81 -11.92
C PHE A 66 10.43 8.19 -11.26
N GLN A 67 11.57 8.68 -10.76
CA GLN A 67 11.67 10.02 -10.17
C GLN A 67 12.09 11.02 -11.25
N SER A 68 11.09 11.57 -11.95
CA SER A 68 11.32 12.63 -12.94
C SER A 68 11.80 13.91 -12.27
N GLY A 69 12.89 14.48 -12.77
CA GLY A 69 13.39 15.80 -12.33
C GLY A 69 14.34 15.79 -11.14
N GLY A 70 14.74 14.61 -10.63
CA GLY A 70 15.86 14.49 -9.70
C GLY A 70 17.20 14.54 -10.43
N PRO A 71 18.27 15.07 -9.80
CA PRO A 71 19.62 14.91 -10.33
C PRO A 71 19.93 13.42 -10.50
N SER A 72 20.62 13.05 -11.58
CA SER A 72 21.03 11.66 -11.75
C SER A 72 21.93 11.23 -10.59
N GLN A 73 22.01 9.94 -10.28
CA GLN A 73 22.92 9.43 -9.26
C GLN A 73 24.38 9.89 -9.49
N LEU A 74 24.75 10.13 -10.75
CA LEU A 74 26.08 10.60 -11.14
C LEU A 74 26.28 12.10 -10.86
N ASP A 75 25.21 12.90 -10.82
CA ASP A 75 25.27 14.35 -10.65
C ASP A 75 25.19 14.79 -9.19
N LEU A 76 24.97 13.88 -8.25
CA LEU A 76 24.67 14.23 -6.86
C LEU A 76 25.87 14.76 -6.07
N PHE A 77 27.08 14.31 -6.41
CA PHE A 77 28.31 14.63 -5.68
C PHE A 77 29.44 15.15 -6.57
N ASP A 78 29.17 15.39 -7.86
CA ASP A 78 30.16 15.91 -8.79
C ASP A 78 30.05 17.44 -8.89
N HIS A 79 31.14 18.14 -8.59
CA HIS A 79 31.19 19.59 -8.66
C HIS A 79 31.47 20.02 -10.10
N LYS A 80 30.42 20.49 -10.79
CA LYS A 80 30.46 20.92 -12.19
C LYS A 80 30.34 22.45 -12.32
N PRO A 81 31.43 23.22 -12.12
CA PRO A 81 31.39 24.68 -12.11
C PRO A 81 30.99 25.25 -13.47
N LEU A 82 31.40 24.61 -14.57
CA LEU A 82 31.07 25.07 -15.92
C LEU A 82 29.56 24.99 -16.20
N LEU A 83 28.87 23.96 -15.68
CA LEU A 83 27.42 23.85 -15.83
C LEU A 83 26.68 24.90 -15.01
N LEU A 84 27.22 25.27 -13.85
CA LEU A 84 26.69 26.39 -13.05
C LEU A 84 26.80 27.71 -13.83
N GLU A 85 27.96 27.99 -14.43
CA GLU A 85 28.19 29.19 -15.23
C GLU A 85 27.30 29.27 -16.49
N GLN A 86 27.03 28.13 -17.12
CA GLN A 86 26.26 28.05 -18.35
C GLN A 86 24.76 27.79 -18.12
N THR A 87 24.28 27.92 -16.88
CA THR A 87 22.87 27.71 -16.54
C THR A 87 21.96 28.66 -17.34
N GLY A 88 21.00 28.10 -18.06
CA GLY A 88 20.02 28.88 -18.85
C GLY A 88 20.50 29.30 -20.24
N GLN A 89 21.72 28.93 -20.64
CA GLN A 89 22.17 29.10 -22.02
C GLN A 89 21.50 28.05 -22.92
N GLN A 90 21.08 28.47 -24.11
CA GLN A 90 20.59 27.54 -25.14
C GLN A 90 21.73 26.61 -25.56
N LEU A 91 21.39 25.35 -25.86
CA LEU A 91 22.36 24.42 -26.43
C LEU A 91 22.88 25.01 -27.76
N PRO A 92 24.19 24.93 -28.01
CA PRO A 92 24.76 25.37 -29.28
C PRO A 92 24.20 24.54 -30.44
N ASP A 93 24.05 25.17 -31.61
CA ASP A 93 23.38 24.57 -32.78
C ASP A 93 24.07 23.29 -33.30
N SER A 94 25.33 23.04 -32.92
CA SER A 94 26.04 21.80 -33.26
C SER A 94 25.59 20.57 -32.49
N VAL A 95 24.85 20.75 -31.39
CA VAL A 95 24.43 19.66 -30.46
C VAL A 95 22.90 19.50 -30.44
N ARG A 96 22.19 20.23 -31.30
CA ARG A 96 20.72 20.22 -31.36
C ARG A 96 20.17 19.02 -32.12
#